data_AF-M4VC80-F1
#
_entry.id   AF-M4VC80-F1
#
_cell.length_a   1.000
_cell.length_b   1.000
_cell.length_c   1.000
_cell.angle_alpha   90.00
_cell.angle_beta   90.00
_cell.angle_gamma   90.00
#
_symmetry.space_group_name_H-M   'P 1'
#
loop_
_entity.id
_entity.type
_entity.pdbx_description
1 polymer ?
#
loop_
_entity_poly.entity_id
_entity_poly.type
_entity_poly.pdbx_seq_one_letter_code
_entity_poly.pdbx_strand_id
1 'polypeptide(L)'
;MRVLSLCFLLFPLKLFAGLTCSQLFNSSTSIEKPVITEVQIESFSGLKASQVEMTRNTIMGINAIVGNNLKVPYSVKLEIERQGDNAEFNWSDTIVFPIQFLVNGKPKHPKYAQTILAHEYGHYIFSLNLRDSIKNYAEFEQQAKMATVYHEDVRKNSDAYESAVIQLAKAKKLQDLALIEELKRKVEDKEKAFGKSSEKMDELNDLVKKSVFTRISVLSYHELFADIIAVMKENSPSAMSDALRSASIKDKDEKTSIEGRNFLNRIRLEGWNQSEPHIFFAPTRKFIWDHILTNPRYNQDSGALIKQIFFVIQTEISSRIHERSFELNPEEANRQLIDRLAQHFP
;
A
#
# COMPACT_ATOMS: atom_id res chain seq x y z
N MET A 1 48.89 17.06 -30.72
CA MET A 1 50.18 17.58 -31.22
C MET A 1 50.91 18.25 -30.06
N ARG A 2 52.25 18.12 -29.98
CA ARG A 2 53.09 18.33 -28.78
C ARG A 2 52.88 17.24 -27.69
N VAL A 3 53.86 16.64 -27.00
CA VAL A 3 55.33 16.34 -27.13
C VAL A 3 55.93 16.32 -25.71
N LEU A 4 56.98 15.51 -25.50
CA LEU A 4 57.74 15.21 -24.27
C LEU A 4 57.06 14.16 -23.34
N SER A 5 57.64 12.99 -23.04
CA SER A 5 59.03 12.51 -22.83
C SER A 5 59.58 12.77 -21.43
N LEU A 6 59.75 11.70 -20.63
CA LEU A 6 61.06 11.27 -20.12
C LEU A 6 61.02 9.83 -19.56
N CYS A 7 62.10 9.08 -19.75
CA CYS A 7 62.35 7.76 -19.17
C CYS A 7 63.29 7.84 -17.94
N PHE A 8 63.63 6.67 -17.37
CA PHE A 8 64.61 6.43 -16.29
C PHE A 8 64.12 6.80 -14.88
N LEU A 9 64.36 6.09 -13.76
CA LEU A 9 65.03 4.82 -13.36
C LEU A 9 64.30 4.34 -12.07
N LEU A 10 64.30 3.09 -11.55
CA LEU A 10 65.15 1.88 -11.67
C LEU A 10 64.30 0.58 -11.50
N PHE A 11 64.95 -0.58 -11.66
CA PHE A 11 64.54 -1.95 -11.25
C PHE A 11 65.59 -2.44 -10.20
N PRO A 12 65.61 -3.69 -9.64
CA PRO A 12 64.69 -4.84 -9.76
C PRO A 12 64.43 -5.63 -8.43
N LEU A 13 63.85 -6.84 -8.58
CA LEU A 13 63.88 -8.03 -7.70
C LEU A 13 62.79 -8.08 -6.60
N LYS A 14 62.10 -9.20 -6.35
CA LYS A 14 62.05 -10.54 -6.99
C LYS A 14 60.80 -11.26 -6.47
N LEU A 15 60.03 -11.96 -7.31
CA LEU A 15 59.84 -13.43 -7.28
C LEU A 15 58.78 -13.87 -8.31
N PHE A 16 59.17 -14.83 -9.16
CA PHE A 16 58.41 -15.91 -9.80
C PHE A 16 56.91 -15.68 -10.13
N ALA A 17 56.54 -15.64 -11.42
CA ALA A 17 56.20 -16.85 -12.20
C ALA A 17 55.09 -17.67 -11.52
N GLY A 18 53.83 -17.72 -11.98
CA GLY A 18 53.30 -17.44 -13.32
C GLY A 18 52.68 -18.72 -13.86
N LEU A 19 51.39 -18.70 -14.21
CA LEU A 19 50.69 -19.70 -15.04
C LEU A 19 49.23 -19.26 -15.32
N THR A 20 48.77 -19.60 -16.51
CA THR A 20 47.37 -19.85 -16.94
C THR A 20 46.30 -18.76 -16.86
N CYS A 21 45.66 -18.58 -18.02
CA CYS A 21 44.37 -17.90 -18.21
C CYS A 21 43.22 -18.70 -17.57
N SER A 22 42.82 -18.30 -16.36
CA SER A 22 41.51 -18.55 -15.76
C SER A 22 41.32 -17.60 -14.57
N GLN A 23 40.09 -17.29 -14.18
CA GLN A 23 39.71 -16.27 -13.17
C GLN A 23 39.74 -14.80 -13.64
N LEU A 24 38.77 -14.44 -14.50
CA LEU A 24 38.19 -13.09 -14.51
C LEU A 24 36.99 -13.05 -13.55
N PHE A 25 37.25 -13.00 -12.24
CA PHE A 25 36.23 -12.71 -11.22
C PHE A 25 36.87 -12.04 -10.00
N ASN A 26 36.12 -11.10 -9.41
CA ASN A 26 36.47 -10.25 -8.27
C ASN A 26 37.61 -9.22 -8.54
N SER A 27 37.54 -7.98 -8.06
CA SER A 27 36.51 -7.35 -7.22
C SER A 27 36.37 -5.85 -7.51
N SER A 28 35.22 -5.44 -8.05
CA SER A 28 34.66 -4.14 -7.71
C SER A 28 33.78 -4.32 -6.48
N THR A 29 34.35 -4.12 -5.29
CA THR A 29 33.56 -3.97 -4.06
C THR A 29 32.76 -2.68 -4.14
N SER A 30 31.65 -2.70 -4.89
CA SER A 30 30.55 -1.80 -4.58
C SER A 30 30.15 -2.09 -3.15
N ILE A 31 30.27 -1.08 -2.28
CA ILE A 31 29.79 -1.16 -0.91
C ILE A 31 28.29 -1.46 -1.01
N GLU A 32 27.91 -2.72 -0.74
CA GLU A 32 26.52 -3.08 -0.56
C GLU A 32 26.00 -2.21 0.57
N LYS A 33 25.13 -1.26 0.25
CA LYS A 33 24.38 -0.56 1.29
C LYS A 33 23.63 -1.63 2.06
N PRO A 34 23.71 -1.64 3.40
CA PRO A 34 23.04 -2.66 4.19
C PRO A 34 21.57 -2.66 3.82
N VAL A 35 21.04 -3.87 3.56
CA VAL A 35 19.60 -4.12 3.54
C VAL A 35 19.04 -3.50 4.82
N ILE A 36 17.97 -2.70 4.71
CA ILE A 36 17.35 -2.07 5.87
C ILE A 36 16.69 -3.19 6.70
N THR A 37 17.44 -3.67 7.69
CA THR A 37 17.13 -4.87 8.50
C THR A 37 16.42 -4.56 9.81
N GLU A 38 16.38 -3.30 10.25
CA GLU A 38 15.60 -2.87 11.40
C GLU A 38 14.63 -1.75 11.03
N VAL A 39 13.36 -2.14 10.88
CA VAL A 39 12.25 -1.18 10.97
C VAL A 39 12.07 -0.81 12.43
N GLN A 40 12.30 0.47 12.76
CA GLN A 40 11.95 1.02 14.08
C GLN A 40 10.42 1.05 14.20
N ILE A 41 9.86 0.26 15.12
CA ILE A 41 8.42 0.20 15.38
C ILE A 41 8.14 0.99 16.66
N GLU A 42 7.48 2.14 16.52
CA GLU A 42 7.43 3.17 17.55
C GLU A 42 6.49 2.87 18.73
N SER A 43 5.53 1.95 18.60
CA SER A 43 4.61 1.64 19.70
C SER A 43 4.15 0.17 19.76
N PHE A 44 4.14 -0.39 20.97
CA PHE A 44 3.62 -1.73 21.27
C PHE A 44 2.93 -1.75 22.66
N SER A 45 1.79 -1.08 22.81
CA SER A 45 1.04 -1.06 24.07
C SER A 45 0.33 -2.40 24.35
N GLY A 46 1.05 -3.34 24.96
CA GLY A 46 0.48 -4.60 25.46
C GLY A 46 0.32 -5.71 24.42
N LEU A 47 1.22 -5.79 23.44
CA LEU A 47 1.41 -6.98 22.60
C LEU A 47 2.34 -8.01 23.26
N LYS A 48 2.22 -9.26 22.84
CA LYS A 48 3.19 -10.33 23.18
C LYS A 48 4.41 -10.23 22.26
N ALA A 49 5.59 -10.62 22.75
CA ALA A 49 6.81 -10.67 21.95
C ALA A 49 6.68 -11.49 20.65
N SER A 50 5.89 -12.58 20.66
CA SER A 50 5.61 -13.38 19.46
C SER A 50 4.79 -12.64 18.39
N GLN A 51 4.00 -11.61 18.76
CA GLN A 51 3.21 -10.80 17.83
C GLN A 51 4.06 -9.69 17.21
N VAL A 52 4.93 -9.08 18.01
CA VAL A 52 6.01 -8.18 17.55
C VAL A 52 6.87 -8.88 16.51
N GLU A 53 7.34 -10.10 16.84
CA GLU A 53 8.21 -10.87 15.97
C GLU A 53 7.49 -11.35 14.70
N MET A 54 6.20 -11.73 14.78
CA MET A 54 5.41 -12.05 13.59
C MET A 54 5.27 -10.84 12.64
N THR A 55 4.97 -9.67 13.19
CA THR A 55 4.86 -8.39 12.45
C THR A 55 6.19 -8.04 11.76
N ARG A 56 7.31 -8.15 12.49
CA ARG A 56 8.67 -7.96 11.93
C ARG A 56 8.96 -8.92 10.79
N ASN A 57 8.69 -10.22 10.96
CA ASN A 57 8.93 -11.23 9.94
C ASN A 57 8.07 -11.03 8.68
N THR A 58 6.85 -10.50 8.81
CA THR A 58 6.03 -10.11 7.66
C THR A 58 6.71 -9.01 6.83
N ILE A 59 7.13 -7.93 7.47
CA ILE A 59 7.81 -6.81 6.79
C ILE A 59 9.17 -7.25 6.21
N MET A 60 9.99 -7.98 6.98
CA MET A 60 11.27 -8.50 6.49
C MET A 60 11.11 -9.47 5.32
N GLY A 61 10.06 -10.30 5.32
CA GLY A 61 9.73 -11.18 4.21
C GLY A 61 9.37 -10.42 2.93
N ILE A 62 8.68 -9.28 3.05
CA ILE A 62 8.37 -8.40 1.90
C ILE A 62 9.64 -7.69 1.43
N ASN A 63 10.49 -7.19 2.34
CA ASN A 63 11.79 -6.61 1.98
C ASN A 63 12.69 -7.62 1.26
N ALA A 64 12.63 -8.91 1.62
CA ALA A 64 13.35 -9.98 0.92
C ALA A 64 12.77 -10.26 -0.49
N ILE A 65 11.45 -10.18 -0.67
CA ILE A 65 10.77 -10.31 -1.98
C ILE A 65 11.15 -9.15 -2.90
N VAL A 66 11.19 -7.92 -2.38
CA VAL A 66 11.52 -6.70 -3.14
C VAL A 66 13.03 -6.60 -3.39
N GLY A 67 13.86 -6.98 -2.41
CA GLY A 67 15.30 -6.85 -2.46
C GLY A 67 15.76 -5.41 -2.73
N ASN A 68 16.88 -5.28 -3.45
CA ASN A 68 17.42 -3.97 -3.88
C ASN A 68 16.76 -3.44 -5.18
N ASN A 69 15.66 -4.03 -5.63
CA ASN A 69 15.07 -3.73 -6.93
C ASN A 69 14.08 -2.56 -6.93
N LEU A 70 13.41 -2.32 -5.79
CA LEU A 70 12.64 -1.10 -5.49
C LEU A 70 13.10 -0.54 -4.14
N LYS A 71 12.82 0.73 -3.87
CA LYS A 71 13.03 1.32 -2.55
C LYS A 71 12.04 0.74 -1.54
N VAL A 72 12.54 0.43 -0.35
CA VAL A 72 11.72 0.12 0.84
C VAL A 72 11.91 1.26 1.86
N PRO A 73 10.91 1.57 2.70
CA PRO A 73 11.02 2.62 3.70
C PRO A 73 12.06 2.30 4.76
N TYR A 74 12.79 3.32 5.23
CA TYR A 74 13.83 3.19 6.25
C TYR A 74 13.26 2.92 7.65
N SER A 75 12.11 3.51 7.95
CA SER A 75 11.34 3.33 9.19
C SER A 75 9.86 3.24 8.85
N VAL A 76 9.09 2.55 9.67
CA VAL A 76 7.63 2.40 9.51
C VAL A 76 7.02 2.52 10.89
N LYS A 77 6.22 3.56 11.09
CA LYS A 77 5.43 3.70 12.30
C LYS A 77 4.28 2.71 12.22
N LEU A 78 4.10 1.88 13.25
CA LEU A 78 2.97 0.97 13.34
C LEU A 78 2.11 1.37 14.53
N GLU A 79 0.83 1.59 14.27
CA GLU A 79 -0.19 1.79 15.29
C GLU A 79 -1.03 0.52 15.37
N ILE A 80 -0.79 -0.28 16.42
CA ILE A 80 -1.23 -1.67 16.44
C ILE A 80 -2.36 -1.86 17.44
N GLU A 81 -3.55 -2.12 16.89
CA GLU A 81 -4.75 -2.37 17.68
C GLU A 81 -4.80 -3.82 18.18
N ARG A 82 -5.44 -4.05 19.33
CA ARG A 82 -5.63 -5.42 19.86
C ARG A 82 -6.61 -6.24 19.04
N GLN A 83 -7.66 -5.61 18.52
CA GLN A 83 -8.69 -6.16 17.65
C GLN A 83 -9.30 -4.98 16.88
N GLY A 84 -9.68 -5.20 15.62
CA GLY A 84 -10.26 -4.19 14.73
C GLY A 84 -10.72 -4.84 13.44
N ASP A 85 -11.64 -4.20 12.72
CA ASP A 85 -12.19 -4.64 11.43
C ASP A 85 -11.66 -3.83 10.23
N ASN A 86 -10.75 -2.89 10.48
CA ASN A 86 -10.08 -2.09 9.45
C ASN A 86 -8.55 -2.18 9.58
N ALA A 87 -7.85 -1.83 8.50
CA ALA A 87 -6.42 -1.50 8.49
C ALA A 87 -6.20 -0.41 7.43
N GLU A 88 -5.16 0.40 7.58
CA GLU A 88 -4.88 1.49 6.63
C GLU A 88 -3.42 1.93 6.61
N PHE A 89 -2.92 2.21 5.41
CA PHE A 89 -1.75 3.07 5.17
C PHE A 89 -2.21 4.53 4.99
N ASN A 90 -1.79 5.41 5.90
CA ASN A 90 -2.29 6.80 5.96
C ASN A 90 -1.55 7.81 5.04
N TRP A 91 -1.00 7.34 3.92
CA TRP A 91 -0.28 8.18 2.94
C TRP A 91 0.95 8.91 3.52
N SER A 92 1.60 8.35 4.54
CA SER A 92 2.93 8.85 4.96
C SER A 92 3.95 7.79 5.33
N ASP A 93 3.83 7.28 6.54
CA ASP A 93 4.82 6.50 7.27
C ASP A 93 4.18 5.61 8.33
N THR A 94 2.87 5.78 8.54
CA THR A 94 2.11 5.05 9.55
C THR A 94 1.22 4.01 8.88
N ILE A 95 1.30 2.78 9.37
CA ILE A 95 0.31 1.72 9.09
C ILE A 95 -0.45 1.45 10.38
N VAL A 96 -1.77 1.60 10.32
CA VAL A 96 -2.68 1.23 11.40
C VAL A 96 -3.22 -0.17 11.09
N PHE A 97 -3.04 -1.14 11.99
CA PHE A 97 -3.61 -2.48 11.80
C PHE A 97 -3.85 -3.24 13.12
N PRO A 98 -4.86 -4.11 13.18
CA PRO A 98 -5.11 -4.96 14.34
C PRO A 98 -4.32 -6.27 14.26
N ILE A 99 -3.67 -6.69 15.35
CA ILE A 99 -3.08 -8.06 15.46
C ILE A 99 -4.12 -9.19 15.32
N GLN A 100 -5.40 -8.86 15.49
CA GLN A 100 -6.52 -9.78 15.47
C GLN A 100 -7.64 -9.14 14.64
N PHE A 101 -7.55 -9.30 13.32
CA PHE A 101 -8.57 -8.80 12.40
C PHE A 101 -9.94 -9.41 12.69
N LEU A 102 -10.98 -8.58 12.59
CA LEU A 102 -12.38 -8.92 12.75
C LEU A 102 -13.05 -8.82 11.37
N VAL A 103 -13.93 -9.76 11.03
CA VAL A 103 -14.85 -9.60 9.90
C VAL A 103 -16.27 -9.78 10.41
N ASN A 104 -17.12 -8.78 10.23
CA ASN A 104 -18.48 -8.75 10.77
C ASN A 104 -18.50 -9.08 12.29
N GLY A 105 -17.60 -8.43 13.05
CA GLY A 105 -17.43 -8.62 14.49
C GLY A 105 -16.84 -9.97 14.93
N LYS A 106 -16.45 -10.86 14.00
CA LYS A 106 -15.88 -12.18 14.33
C LYS A 106 -14.36 -12.21 14.14
N PRO A 107 -13.58 -12.68 15.14
CA PRO A 107 -12.13 -12.78 15.01
C PRO A 107 -11.71 -13.83 13.98
N LYS A 108 -10.79 -13.45 13.11
CA LYS A 108 -10.14 -14.29 12.10
C LYS A 108 -8.87 -14.95 12.66
N HIS A 109 -8.28 -15.91 11.96
CA HIS A 109 -6.95 -16.42 12.37
C HIS A 109 -5.88 -15.31 12.24
N PRO A 110 -4.95 -15.13 13.20
CA PRO A 110 -3.96 -14.04 13.18
C PRO A 110 -3.12 -13.91 11.91
N LYS A 111 -2.92 -15.03 11.17
CA LYS A 111 -2.29 -15.01 9.84
C LYS A 111 -2.91 -13.98 8.89
N TYR A 112 -4.24 -13.80 8.95
CA TYR A 112 -4.94 -12.89 8.05
C TYR A 112 -4.66 -11.41 8.36
N ALA A 113 -4.37 -11.07 9.62
CA ALA A 113 -3.86 -9.75 9.97
C ALA A 113 -2.47 -9.49 9.38
N GLN A 114 -1.64 -10.53 9.25
CA GLN A 114 -0.33 -10.43 8.58
C GLN A 114 -0.47 -10.29 7.06
N THR A 115 -1.44 -10.99 6.46
CA THR A 115 -1.81 -10.81 5.04
C THR A 115 -2.26 -9.37 4.76
N ILE A 116 -3.05 -8.78 5.65
CA ILE A 116 -3.50 -7.38 5.55
C ILE A 116 -2.33 -6.41 5.77
N LEU A 117 -1.49 -6.61 6.78
CA LEU A 117 -0.25 -5.83 6.96
C LEU A 117 0.65 -5.88 5.71
N ALA A 118 0.72 -7.01 5.01
CA ALA A 118 1.49 -7.12 3.77
C ALA A 118 0.92 -6.26 2.63
N HIS A 119 -0.40 -6.13 2.56
CA HIS A 119 -1.09 -5.22 1.64
C HIS A 119 -0.80 -3.75 2.01
N GLU A 120 -1.03 -3.34 3.26
CA GLU A 120 -0.75 -1.95 3.70
C GLU A 120 0.72 -1.54 3.47
N TYR A 121 1.66 -2.45 3.73
CA TYR A 121 3.08 -2.20 3.48
C TYR A 121 3.41 -2.14 1.97
N GLY A 122 2.66 -2.86 1.14
CA GLY A 122 2.69 -2.75 -0.31
C GLY A 122 2.32 -1.34 -0.81
N HIS A 123 1.31 -0.69 -0.22
CA HIS A 123 1.00 0.71 -0.53
C HIS A 123 2.17 1.65 -0.21
N TYR A 124 2.84 1.47 0.93
CA TYR A 124 3.95 2.32 1.32
C TYR A 124 5.15 2.16 0.36
N ILE A 125 5.50 0.92 -0.01
CA ILE A 125 6.52 0.64 -1.03
C ILE A 125 6.14 1.32 -2.36
N PHE A 126 4.88 1.18 -2.79
CA PHE A 126 4.42 1.77 -4.05
C PHE A 126 4.51 3.30 -4.03
N SER A 127 3.99 3.96 -2.99
CA SER A 127 4.03 5.42 -2.81
C SER A 127 5.46 5.96 -2.82
N LEU A 128 6.36 5.30 -2.08
CA LEU A 128 7.77 5.68 -1.99
C LEU A 128 8.46 5.69 -3.36
N ASN A 129 8.21 4.67 -4.19
CA ASN A 129 8.83 4.59 -5.51
C ASN A 129 8.16 5.53 -6.53
N LEU A 130 6.83 5.73 -6.46
CA LEU A 130 6.13 6.72 -7.30
C LEU A 130 6.59 8.16 -7.02
N ARG A 131 6.90 8.50 -5.77
CA ARG A 131 7.36 9.83 -5.35
C ARG A 131 8.63 10.28 -6.09
N ASP A 132 9.55 9.36 -6.35
CA ASP A 132 10.79 9.64 -7.09
C ASP A 132 10.59 9.64 -8.61
N SER A 133 9.54 8.99 -9.11
CA SER A 133 9.43 8.59 -10.51
C SER A 133 8.32 9.30 -11.29
N ILE A 134 7.36 9.94 -10.60
CA ILE A 134 6.25 10.69 -11.23
C ILE A 134 6.22 12.12 -10.71
N LYS A 135 6.31 13.08 -11.65
CA LYS A 135 6.28 14.51 -11.35
C LYS A 135 4.97 14.90 -10.64
N ASN A 136 5.09 15.74 -9.61
CA ASN A 136 4.00 16.22 -8.74
C ASN A 136 3.28 15.14 -7.90
N TYR A 137 3.72 13.87 -7.93
CA TYR A 137 3.10 12.82 -7.09
C TYR A 137 3.21 13.12 -5.59
N ALA A 138 4.34 13.69 -5.14
CA ALA A 138 4.53 14.10 -3.74
C ALA A 138 3.49 15.14 -3.26
N GLU A 139 3.01 16.02 -4.14
CA GLU A 139 1.98 17.01 -3.82
C GLU A 139 0.61 16.33 -3.65
N PHE A 140 0.28 15.39 -4.54
CA PHE A 140 -0.92 14.57 -4.42
C PHE A 140 -0.91 13.69 -3.17
N GLU A 141 0.21 13.03 -2.87
CA GLU A 141 0.39 12.23 -1.65
C GLU A 141 0.16 13.09 -0.39
N GLN A 142 0.68 14.32 -0.37
CA GLN A 142 0.42 15.27 0.72
C GLN A 142 -1.07 15.67 0.81
N GLN A 143 -1.75 15.90 -0.32
CA GLN A 143 -3.19 16.21 -0.35
C GLN A 143 -4.04 15.01 0.13
N ALA A 144 -3.72 13.80 -0.32
CA ALA A 144 -4.35 12.56 0.12
C ALA A 144 -4.16 12.32 1.63
N LYS A 145 -2.93 12.48 2.14
CA LYS A 145 -2.64 12.43 3.58
C LYS A 145 -3.49 13.42 4.37
N MET A 146 -3.58 14.68 3.89
CA MET A 146 -4.40 15.69 4.57
C MET A 146 -5.87 15.28 4.59
N ALA A 147 -6.42 14.77 3.49
CA ALA A 147 -7.80 14.26 3.45
C ALA A 147 -8.02 13.11 4.45
N THR A 148 -7.11 12.13 4.56
CA THR A 148 -7.20 11.05 5.58
C THR A 148 -7.25 11.62 7.01
N VAL A 149 -6.37 12.57 7.34
CA VAL A 149 -6.35 13.20 8.67
C VAL A 149 -7.64 13.96 8.98
N TYR A 150 -8.24 14.65 8.00
CA TYR A 150 -9.56 15.27 8.20
C TYR A 150 -10.69 14.23 8.28
N HIS A 151 -10.58 13.06 7.63
CA HIS A 151 -11.60 12.00 7.71
C HIS A 151 -11.65 11.44 9.14
N GLU A 152 -10.48 11.24 9.75
CA GLU A 152 -10.39 10.91 11.17
C GLU A 152 -10.97 11.99 12.09
N ASP A 153 -10.68 13.27 11.84
CA ASP A 153 -11.17 14.38 12.68
C ASP A 153 -12.69 14.54 12.57
N VAL A 154 -13.26 14.48 11.36
CA VAL A 154 -14.71 14.43 11.12
C VAL A 154 -15.35 13.27 11.88
N ARG A 155 -14.78 12.05 11.78
CA ARG A 155 -15.28 10.87 12.51
C ARG A 155 -15.24 11.09 14.02
N LYS A 156 -14.09 11.50 14.57
CA LYS A 156 -13.90 11.74 16.02
C LYS A 156 -14.86 12.81 16.55
N ASN A 157 -15.12 13.88 15.79
CA ASN A 157 -16.06 14.92 16.18
C ASN A 157 -17.53 14.50 16.01
N SER A 158 -17.85 13.67 15.00
CA SER A 158 -19.17 13.03 14.85
C SER A 158 -19.50 12.11 16.03
N ASP A 159 -18.60 11.18 16.37
CA ASP A 159 -18.74 10.26 17.50
C ASP A 159 -18.93 11.02 18.83
N ALA A 160 -18.17 12.11 19.02
CA ALA A 160 -18.25 12.96 20.20
C ALA A 160 -19.57 13.74 20.28
N TYR A 161 -20.11 14.19 19.14
CA TYR A 161 -21.41 14.84 19.03
C TYR A 161 -22.55 13.86 19.32
N GLU A 162 -22.59 12.70 18.66
CA GLU A 162 -23.60 11.65 18.91
C GLU A 162 -23.60 11.20 20.38
N SER A 163 -22.41 10.97 20.96
CA SER A 163 -22.26 10.62 22.37
C SER A 163 -22.83 11.69 23.31
N ALA A 164 -22.64 12.99 22.99
CA ALA A 164 -23.22 14.09 23.76
C ALA A 164 -24.75 14.15 23.61
N VAL A 165 -25.29 13.93 22.41
CA VAL A 165 -26.74 13.85 22.17
C VAL A 165 -27.38 12.69 22.94
N ILE A 166 -26.73 11.51 22.96
CA ILE A 166 -27.17 10.35 23.74
C ILE A 166 -27.13 10.64 25.25
N GLN A 167 -26.09 11.32 25.75
CA GLN A 167 -26.01 11.75 27.15
C GLN A 167 -27.17 12.70 27.50
N LEU A 168 -27.43 13.71 26.67
CA LEU A 168 -28.53 14.67 26.86
C LEU A 168 -29.90 13.97 26.84
N ALA A 169 -30.11 13.01 25.95
CA ALA A 169 -31.34 12.21 25.90
C ALA A 169 -31.54 11.36 27.17
N LYS A 170 -30.47 10.83 27.76
CA LYS A 170 -30.51 10.11 29.06
C LYS A 170 -30.84 11.07 30.21
N ALA A 171 -30.19 12.23 30.29
CA ALA A 171 -30.47 13.23 31.32
C ALA A 171 -31.92 13.75 31.26
N LYS A 172 -32.44 14.00 30.06
CA LYS A 172 -33.87 14.34 29.84
C LYS A 172 -34.84 13.28 30.38
N LYS A 173 -34.52 11.99 30.25
CA LYS A 173 -35.34 10.90 30.83
C LYS A 173 -35.27 10.85 32.36
N LEU A 174 -34.14 11.23 32.95
CA LEU A 174 -33.94 11.29 34.40
C LEU A 174 -34.45 12.59 35.04
N GLN A 175 -34.86 13.58 34.23
CA GLN A 175 -35.35 14.90 34.65
C GLN A 175 -34.34 15.73 35.47
N ASP A 176 -33.04 15.44 35.35
CA ASP A 176 -31.97 16.20 36.00
C ASP A 176 -31.75 17.54 35.27
N LEU A 177 -32.40 18.60 35.75
CA LEU A 177 -32.39 19.92 35.12
C LEU A 177 -31.00 20.56 35.06
N ALA A 178 -30.13 20.31 36.04
CA ALA A 178 -28.77 20.86 36.06
C ALA A 178 -27.90 20.17 34.99
N LEU A 179 -27.93 18.84 34.97
CA LEU A 179 -27.22 18.04 33.98
C LEU A 179 -27.74 18.26 32.56
N ILE A 180 -29.05 18.49 32.38
CA ILE A 180 -29.65 18.83 31.08
C ILE A 180 -29.05 20.13 30.52
N GLU A 181 -28.89 21.16 31.35
CA GLU A 181 -28.39 22.46 30.91
C GLU A 181 -26.89 22.43 30.59
N GLU A 182 -26.09 21.69 31.37
CA GLU A 182 -24.68 21.42 31.04
C GLU A 182 -24.56 20.66 29.71
N LEU A 183 -25.33 19.59 29.54
CA LEU A 183 -25.26 18.74 28.35
C LEU A 183 -25.77 19.41 27.08
N LYS A 184 -26.70 20.37 27.15
CA LYS A 184 -27.08 21.20 25.99
C LYS A 184 -25.87 21.96 25.45
N ARG A 185 -25.15 22.69 26.32
CA ARG A 185 -23.96 23.47 25.91
C ARG A 185 -22.90 22.57 25.31
N LYS A 186 -22.67 21.40 25.94
CA LYS A 186 -21.77 20.37 25.43
C LYS A 186 -22.18 19.85 24.04
N VAL A 187 -23.48 19.67 23.78
CA VAL A 187 -24.00 19.30 22.46
C VAL A 187 -23.75 20.41 21.44
N GLU A 188 -24.09 21.67 21.75
CA GLU A 188 -23.87 22.81 20.86
C GLU A 188 -22.38 23.02 20.51
N ASP A 189 -21.48 22.85 21.48
CA ASP A 189 -20.03 22.97 21.25
C ASP A 189 -19.49 21.83 20.39
N LYS A 190 -20.03 20.60 20.53
CA LYS A 190 -19.66 19.46 19.69
C LYS A 190 -20.26 19.55 18.28
N GLU A 191 -21.47 20.07 18.14
CA GLU A 191 -22.10 20.36 16.84
C GLU A 191 -21.26 21.38 16.05
N LYS A 192 -20.85 22.49 16.69
CA LYS A 192 -19.96 23.50 16.08
C LYS A 192 -18.59 22.94 15.71
N ALA A 193 -18.04 22.01 16.49
CA ALA A 193 -16.78 21.36 16.17
C ALA A 193 -16.92 20.43 14.95
N PHE A 194 -17.94 19.56 14.95
CA PHE A 194 -18.25 18.65 13.85
C PHE A 194 -18.52 19.40 12.53
N GLY A 195 -19.33 20.44 12.56
CA GLY A 195 -19.61 21.27 11.37
C GLY A 195 -18.36 21.85 10.74
N LYS A 196 -17.45 22.43 11.54
CA LYS A 196 -16.16 22.98 11.05
C LYS A 196 -15.25 21.93 10.43
N SER A 197 -15.18 20.73 11.02
CA SER A 197 -14.40 19.62 10.44
C SER A 197 -15.03 19.16 9.12
N SER A 198 -16.36 19.12 9.03
CA SER A 198 -17.09 18.72 7.82
C SER A 198 -16.91 19.71 6.67
N GLU A 199 -17.08 21.02 6.92
CA GLU A 199 -16.86 22.07 5.91
C GLU A 199 -15.45 21.98 5.31
N LYS A 200 -14.44 21.85 6.18
CA LYS A 200 -13.04 21.74 5.76
C LYS A 200 -12.73 20.43 5.03
N MET A 201 -13.41 19.34 5.40
CA MET A 201 -13.35 18.09 4.66
C MET A 201 -13.89 18.25 3.24
N ASP A 202 -15.03 18.91 3.06
CA ASP A 202 -15.64 19.07 1.74
C ASP A 202 -14.75 19.89 0.79
N GLU A 203 -14.09 20.95 1.29
CA GLU A 203 -13.07 21.71 0.55
C GLU A 203 -11.89 20.82 0.10
N LEU A 204 -11.32 20.01 0.99
CA LEU A 204 -10.22 19.11 0.67
C LEU A 204 -10.63 17.98 -0.27
N ASN A 205 -11.83 17.43 -0.10
CA ASN A 205 -12.36 16.39 -0.98
C ASN A 205 -12.58 16.90 -2.40
N ASP A 206 -13.02 18.15 -2.57
CA ASP A 206 -13.15 18.78 -3.89
C ASP A 206 -11.77 18.97 -4.56
N LEU A 207 -10.75 19.42 -3.80
CA LEU A 207 -9.37 19.51 -4.29
C LEU A 207 -8.80 18.14 -4.71
N VAL A 208 -8.92 17.12 -3.86
CA VAL A 208 -8.43 15.76 -4.15
C VAL A 208 -9.16 15.16 -5.35
N LYS A 209 -10.50 15.28 -5.44
CA LYS A 209 -11.29 14.81 -6.60
C LYS A 209 -10.89 15.49 -7.91
N LYS A 210 -10.50 16.77 -7.87
CA LYS A 210 -9.99 17.51 -9.03
C LYS A 210 -8.56 17.15 -9.41
N SER A 211 -7.80 16.49 -8.54
CA SER A 211 -6.44 16.06 -8.83
C SER A 211 -6.40 15.09 -10.02
N VAL A 212 -5.36 15.20 -10.85
CA VAL A 212 -5.16 14.30 -12.00
C VAL A 212 -5.03 12.85 -11.54
N PHE A 213 -4.38 12.62 -10.40
CA PHE A 213 -4.14 11.29 -9.83
C PHE A 213 -5.42 10.58 -9.38
N THR A 214 -6.36 11.29 -8.76
CA THR A 214 -7.67 10.72 -8.44
C THR A 214 -8.45 10.37 -9.71
N ARG A 215 -8.41 11.23 -10.74
CA ARG A 215 -9.13 10.98 -12.00
C ARG A 215 -8.60 9.75 -12.75
N ILE A 216 -7.28 9.61 -12.92
CA ILE A 216 -6.67 8.41 -13.53
C ILE A 216 -6.76 7.13 -12.66
N SER A 217 -7.45 7.19 -11.52
CA SER A 217 -7.59 6.11 -10.54
C SER A 217 -6.26 5.61 -9.96
N VAL A 218 -5.37 6.52 -9.52
CA VAL A 218 -4.09 6.10 -8.88
C VAL A 218 -4.30 5.20 -7.66
N LEU A 219 -5.41 5.39 -6.93
CA LEU A 219 -5.83 4.50 -5.84
C LEU A 219 -5.99 3.05 -6.32
N SER A 220 -6.60 2.81 -7.48
CA SER A 220 -6.75 1.46 -8.03
C SER A 220 -5.41 0.78 -8.36
N TYR A 221 -4.40 1.55 -8.76
CA TYR A 221 -3.05 1.01 -8.96
C TYR A 221 -2.34 0.71 -7.64
N HIS A 222 -2.58 1.52 -6.60
CA HIS A 222 -2.17 1.21 -5.22
C HIS A 222 -2.75 -0.14 -4.77
N GLU A 223 -4.06 -0.33 -4.92
CA GLU A 223 -4.77 -1.57 -4.59
C GLU A 223 -4.23 -2.79 -5.32
N LEU A 224 -4.01 -2.65 -6.63
CA LEU A 224 -3.45 -3.73 -7.44
C LEU A 224 -2.03 -4.10 -6.99
N PHE A 225 -1.14 -3.13 -6.78
CA PHE A 225 0.24 -3.40 -6.39
C PHE A 225 0.32 -3.99 -4.98
N ALA A 226 -0.44 -3.45 -4.03
CA ALA A 226 -0.50 -3.92 -2.66
C ALA A 226 -1.04 -5.36 -2.56
N ASP A 227 -2.06 -5.71 -3.35
CA ASP A 227 -2.54 -7.08 -3.48
C ASP A 227 -1.47 -8.03 -4.06
N ILE A 228 -0.67 -7.60 -5.05
CA ILE A 228 0.42 -8.41 -5.60
C ILE A 228 1.48 -8.71 -4.53
N ILE A 229 1.86 -7.70 -3.73
CA ILE A 229 2.78 -7.88 -2.60
C ILE A 229 2.23 -8.91 -1.60
N ALA A 230 0.96 -8.81 -1.22
CA ALA A 230 0.32 -9.76 -0.30
C ALA A 230 0.25 -11.19 -0.88
N VAL A 231 -0.11 -11.34 -2.16
CA VAL A 231 -0.15 -12.63 -2.87
C VAL A 231 1.23 -13.28 -2.97
N MET A 232 2.27 -12.50 -3.28
CA MET A 232 3.66 -12.99 -3.31
C MET A 232 4.16 -13.37 -1.91
N LYS A 233 3.85 -12.56 -0.89
CA LYS A 233 4.27 -12.78 0.51
C LYS A 233 3.61 -14.00 1.15
N GLU A 234 2.35 -14.29 0.81
CA GLU A 234 1.63 -15.48 1.29
C GLU A 234 1.75 -16.68 0.35
N ASN A 235 2.38 -16.51 -0.83
CA ASN A 235 2.42 -17.49 -1.93
C ASN A 235 1.03 -18.08 -2.23
N SER A 236 0.00 -17.22 -2.26
CA SER A 236 -1.39 -17.64 -2.40
C SER A 236 -2.21 -16.63 -3.22
N PRO A 237 -2.83 -17.02 -4.34
CA PRO A 237 -3.62 -16.11 -5.18
C PRO A 237 -4.95 -15.70 -4.54
N SER A 238 -5.38 -16.40 -3.49
CA SER A 238 -6.59 -16.11 -2.73
C SER A 238 -6.34 -15.28 -1.47
N ALA A 239 -5.08 -14.96 -1.13
CA ALA A 239 -4.66 -14.41 0.16
C ALA A 239 -5.57 -13.30 0.70
N MET A 240 -5.78 -12.22 -0.07
CA MET A 240 -6.63 -11.10 0.34
C MET A 240 -8.11 -11.49 0.42
N SER A 241 -8.62 -12.24 -0.55
CA SER A 241 -10.01 -12.72 -0.51
C SER A 241 -10.28 -13.64 0.68
N ASP A 242 -9.31 -14.48 1.09
CA ASP A 242 -9.43 -15.36 2.26
C ASP A 242 -9.27 -14.60 3.58
N ALA A 243 -8.47 -13.52 3.61
CA ALA A 243 -8.37 -12.62 4.75
C ALA A 243 -9.69 -11.90 5.03
N LEU A 244 -10.33 -11.37 3.99
CA LEU A 244 -11.57 -10.58 4.10
C LEU A 244 -12.84 -11.43 4.18
N ARG A 245 -12.88 -12.63 3.59
CA ARG A 245 -14.09 -13.48 3.54
C ARG A 245 -14.59 -13.92 4.92
N SER A 246 -15.89 -13.79 5.17
CA SER A 246 -16.59 -14.45 6.28
C SER A 246 -17.88 -15.12 5.79
N ALA A 247 -18.28 -16.21 6.45
CA ALA A 247 -19.56 -16.89 6.21
C ALA A 247 -20.79 -16.06 6.63
N SER A 248 -20.59 -14.92 7.32
CA SER A 248 -21.65 -13.96 7.66
C SER A 248 -21.94 -12.93 6.57
N ILE A 249 -21.09 -12.83 5.53
CA ILE A 249 -21.25 -11.86 4.45
C ILE A 249 -22.48 -12.24 3.63
N LYS A 250 -23.50 -11.39 3.71
CA LYS A 250 -24.75 -11.52 2.96
C LYS A 250 -24.87 -10.47 1.87
N ASP A 251 -24.17 -9.36 2.00
CA ASP A 251 -24.19 -8.30 1.01
C ASP A 251 -23.49 -8.76 -0.27
N LYS A 252 -24.10 -8.43 -1.40
CA LYS A 252 -23.63 -8.89 -2.72
C LYS A 252 -22.44 -8.07 -3.19
N ASP A 253 -22.39 -6.80 -2.83
CA ASP A 253 -21.37 -5.87 -3.33
C ASP A 253 -20.10 -6.02 -2.47
N GLU A 254 -20.23 -6.19 -1.15
CA GLU A 254 -19.15 -6.66 -0.24
C GLU A 254 -18.55 -7.98 -0.74
N LYS A 255 -19.40 -8.97 -1.06
CA LYS A 255 -18.94 -10.25 -1.62
C LYS A 255 -18.21 -10.06 -2.96
N THR A 256 -18.73 -9.20 -3.84
CA THR A 256 -18.11 -8.91 -5.15
C THR A 256 -16.77 -8.21 -4.98
N SER A 257 -16.64 -7.29 -4.02
CA SER A 257 -15.36 -6.64 -3.68
C SER A 257 -14.31 -7.66 -3.21
N ILE A 258 -14.68 -8.55 -2.29
CA ILE A 258 -13.80 -9.61 -1.78
C ILE A 258 -13.42 -10.62 -2.87
N GLU A 259 -14.36 -10.99 -3.75
CA GLU A 259 -14.09 -11.91 -4.86
C GLU A 259 -13.25 -11.25 -5.98
N GLY A 260 -13.37 -9.95 -6.21
CA GLY A 260 -12.52 -9.22 -7.17
C GLY A 260 -11.05 -9.06 -6.75
N ARG A 261 -10.71 -9.37 -5.49
CA ARG A 261 -9.33 -9.41 -4.97
C ARG A 261 -8.69 -10.81 -5.03
N ASN A 262 -9.38 -11.80 -5.62
CA ASN A 262 -8.84 -13.15 -5.81
C ASN A 262 -8.26 -13.33 -7.21
N PHE A 263 -6.98 -13.70 -7.30
CA PHE A 263 -6.25 -13.79 -8.57
C PHE A 263 -6.62 -15.03 -9.41
N LEU A 264 -7.37 -16.00 -8.87
CA LEU A 264 -7.90 -17.14 -9.64
C LEU A 264 -9.27 -16.85 -10.29
N ASN A 265 -9.97 -15.81 -9.84
CA ASN A 265 -11.37 -15.61 -10.23
C ASN A 265 -11.51 -15.25 -11.71
N ARG A 266 -12.38 -16.00 -12.39
CA ARG A 266 -12.65 -15.85 -13.84
C ARG A 266 -13.61 -14.69 -14.11
N ILE A 267 -13.12 -13.49 -13.83
CA ILE A 267 -13.82 -12.24 -14.12
C ILE A 267 -13.64 -11.93 -15.61
N ARG A 268 -14.74 -11.58 -16.29
CA ARG A 268 -14.71 -11.19 -17.70
C ARG A 268 -14.21 -9.76 -17.82
N LEU A 269 -13.40 -9.51 -18.84
CA LEU A 269 -12.95 -8.17 -19.19
C LEU A 269 -14.09 -7.41 -19.90
N GLU A 270 -14.78 -8.08 -20.81
CA GLU A 270 -15.89 -7.54 -21.59
C GLU A 270 -17.08 -7.20 -20.68
N GLY A 271 -17.47 -5.93 -20.66
CA GLY A 271 -18.51 -5.38 -19.80
C GLY A 271 -18.06 -5.07 -18.37
N TRP A 272 -16.75 -5.10 -18.07
CA TRP A 272 -16.26 -4.77 -16.73
C TRP A 272 -16.45 -3.29 -16.40
N ASN A 273 -17.29 -3.01 -15.39
CA ASN A 273 -17.75 -1.65 -15.08
C ASN A 273 -17.60 -1.26 -13.60
N GLN A 274 -16.84 -2.03 -12.81
CA GLN A 274 -16.64 -1.76 -11.39
C GLN A 274 -15.59 -0.66 -11.20
N SER A 275 -16.01 0.50 -10.73
CA SER A 275 -15.15 1.68 -10.47
C SER A 275 -14.56 1.71 -9.06
N GLU A 276 -14.99 0.82 -8.18
CA GLU A 276 -14.51 0.67 -6.80
C GLU A 276 -13.00 0.34 -6.79
N PRO A 277 -12.13 1.14 -6.15
CA PRO A 277 -10.68 1.01 -6.28
C PRO A 277 -10.12 -0.39 -6.01
N HIS A 278 -10.59 -1.09 -4.97
CA HIS A 278 -10.05 -2.40 -4.59
C HIS A 278 -10.31 -3.44 -5.67
N ILE A 279 -11.43 -3.40 -6.40
CA ILE A 279 -11.71 -4.33 -7.52
C ILE A 279 -11.54 -3.77 -8.92
N PHE A 280 -11.22 -2.49 -9.10
CA PHE A 280 -11.10 -1.85 -10.40
C PHE A 280 -10.27 -2.70 -11.39
N PHE A 281 -9.11 -3.21 -10.98
CA PHE A 281 -8.21 -4.07 -11.78
C PHE A 281 -8.39 -5.59 -11.58
N ALA A 282 -9.59 -6.06 -11.22
CA ALA A 282 -9.85 -7.48 -10.98
C ALA A 282 -9.58 -8.40 -12.21
N PRO A 283 -9.94 -8.03 -13.46
CA PRO A 283 -9.47 -8.75 -14.64
C PRO A 283 -7.92 -8.83 -14.74
N THR A 284 -7.21 -7.73 -14.52
CA THR A 284 -5.72 -7.71 -14.58
C THR A 284 -5.07 -8.63 -13.54
N ARG A 285 -5.64 -8.74 -12.32
CA ARG A 285 -5.13 -9.66 -11.28
C ARG A 285 -5.02 -11.11 -11.80
N LYS A 286 -6.03 -11.57 -12.54
CA LYS A 286 -6.00 -12.91 -13.14
C LYS A 286 -4.89 -13.06 -14.19
N PHE A 287 -4.72 -12.07 -15.06
CA PHE A 287 -3.64 -12.09 -16.05
C PHE A 287 -2.26 -12.17 -15.38
N ILE A 288 -2.04 -11.37 -14.35
CA ILE A 288 -0.78 -11.36 -13.58
C ILE A 288 -0.50 -12.73 -12.96
N TRP A 289 -1.51 -13.43 -12.43
CA TRP A 289 -1.29 -14.78 -11.89
C TRP A 289 -0.97 -15.81 -12.97
N ASP A 290 -1.82 -15.91 -14.00
CA ASP A 290 -1.73 -16.96 -15.02
C ASP A 290 -0.48 -16.83 -15.90
N HIS A 291 0.00 -15.60 -16.16
CA HIS A 291 1.08 -15.34 -17.13
C HIS A 291 2.40 -14.85 -16.51
N ILE A 292 2.37 -14.25 -15.32
CA ILE A 292 3.53 -13.58 -14.72
C ILE A 292 4.00 -14.31 -13.45
N LEU A 293 3.18 -14.36 -12.39
CA LEU A 293 3.60 -14.88 -11.08
C LEU A 293 3.81 -16.41 -11.07
N THR A 294 3.02 -17.17 -11.81
CA THR A 294 3.16 -18.63 -11.90
C THR A 294 4.18 -19.08 -12.96
N ASN A 295 4.69 -18.17 -13.79
CA ASN A 295 5.53 -18.50 -14.93
C ASN A 295 6.99 -18.77 -14.51
N PRO A 296 7.53 -20.00 -14.75
CA PRO A 296 8.90 -20.38 -14.35
C PRO A 296 10.01 -19.54 -14.98
N ARG A 297 9.71 -18.75 -16.01
CA ARG A 297 10.65 -17.80 -16.64
C ARG A 297 10.87 -16.55 -15.78
N TYR A 298 9.87 -16.14 -15.00
CA TYR A 298 9.84 -14.84 -14.33
C TYR A 298 9.93 -14.96 -12.80
N ASN A 299 9.40 -16.05 -12.22
CA ASN A 299 9.36 -16.23 -10.77
C ASN A 299 10.68 -16.68 -10.11
N GLN A 300 11.80 -16.67 -10.84
CA GLN A 300 13.13 -17.02 -10.32
C GLN A 300 13.77 -15.87 -9.52
N ASP A 301 13.46 -14.62 -9.87
CA ASP A 301 13.87 -13.41 -9.15
C ASP A 301 12.63 -12.55 -8.87
N SER A 302 12.06 -12.73 -7.68
CA SER A 302 10.88 -11.99 -7.21
C SER A 302 11.09 -10.47 -7.19
N GLY A 303 12.34 -10.01 -6.99
CA GLY A 303 12.68 -8.60 -6.92
C GLY A 303 12.71 -7.96 -8.31
N ALA A 304 13.33 -8.62 -9.27
CA ALA A 304 13.27 -8.20 -10.68
C ALA A 304 11.84 -8.23 -11.21
N LEU A 305 11.06 -9.25 -10.82
CA LEU A 305 9.66 -9.41 -11.20
C LEU A 305 8.77 -8.26 -10.71
N ILE A 306 8.80 -7.96 -9.41
CA ILE A 306 7.98 -6.89 -8.83
C ILE A 306 8.38 -5.50 -9.35
N LYS A 307 9.67 -5.29 -9.62
CA LYS A 307 10.17 -4.07 -10.27
C LYS A 307 9.67 -3.90 -11.69
N GLN A 308 9.62 -4.97 -12.47
CA GLN A 308 9.09 -4.93 -13.83
C GLN A 308 7.58 -4.67 -13.84
N ILE A 309 6.83 -5.26 -12.92
CA ILE A 309 5.40 -4.95 -12.70
C ILE A 309 5.22 -3.47 -12.30
N PHE A 310 6.00 -2.98 -11.33
CA PHE A 310 6.00 -1.58 -10.91
C PHE A 310 6.27 -0.65 -12.10
N PHE A 311 7.29 -0.94 -12.91
CA PHE A 311 7.66 -0.14 -14.08
C PHE A 311 6.51 -0.05 -15.10
N VAL A 312 5.80 -1.14 -15.37
CA VAL A 312 4.64 -1.12 -16.27
C VAL A 312 3.51 -0.25 -15.72
N ILE A 313 3.18 -0.41 -14.44
CA ILE A 313 2.16 0.41 -13.76
C ILE A 313 2.55 1.90 -13.74
N GLN A 314 3.79 2.21 -13.36
CA GLN A 314 4.33 3.57 -13.35
C GLN A 314 4.30 4.21 -14.75
N THR A 315 4.65 3.46 -15.78
CA THR A 315 4.60 3.92 -17.18
C THR A 315 3.17 4.21 -17.60
N GLU A 316 2.21 3.35 -17.26
CA GLU A 316 0.78 3.56 -17.55
C GLU A 316 0.24 4.83 -16.86
N ILE A 317 0.51 5.02 -15.56
CA ILE A 317 0.14 6.24 -14.82
C ILE A 317 0.75 7.48 -15.50
N SER A 318 2.03 7.41 -15.87
CA SER A 318 2.76 8.52 -16.51
C SER A 318 2.20 8.86 -17.90
N SER A 319 1.85 7.84 -18.70
CA SER A 319 1.19 7.98 -20.01
C SER A 319 -0.14 8.72 -19.86
N ARG A 320 -1.01 8.27 -18.93
CA ARG A 320 -2.32 8.91 -18.69
C ARG A 320 -2.22 10.37 -18.27
N ILE A 321 -1.23 10.71 -17.42
CA ILE A 321 -0.94 12.10 -17.04
C ILE A 321 -0.53 12.93 -18.26
N HIS A 322 0.35 12.41 -19.11
CA HIS A 322 0.86 13.11 -20.29
C HIS A 322 -0.20 13.31 -21.38
N GLU A 323 -0.92 12.24 -21.73
CA GLU A 323 -1.95 12.19 -22.76
C GLU A 323 -3.25 12.90 -22.34
N ARG A 324 -3.37 13.27 -21.06
CA ARG A 324 -4.60 13.77 -20.41
C ARG A 324 -5.78 12.79 -20.49
N SER A 325 -5.48 11.50 -20.58
CA SER A 325 -6.44 10.40 -20.60
C SER A 325 -6.89 10.08 -19.18
N PHE A 326 -7.80 10.92 -18.68
CA PHE A 326 -8.17 10.93 -17.27
C PHE A 326 -9.39 10.08 -16.90
N GLU A 327 -10.20 9.66 -17.87
CA GLU A 327 -11.53 9.07 -17.63
C GLU A 327 -11.74 7.83 -18.51
N LEU A 328 -10.89 6.82 -18.31
CA LEU A 328 -11.10 5.49 -18.89
C LEU A 328 -12.07 4.69 -18.03
N ASN A 329 -13.02 4.03 -18.68
CA ASN A 329 -13.88 3.06 -18.01
C ASN A 329 -13.06 1.84 -17.51
N PRO A 330 -13.55 1.08 -16.52
CA PRO A 330 -12.77 0.00 -15.91
C PRO A 330 -12.33 -1.09 -16.91
N GLU A 331 -13.18 -1.48 -17.87
CA GLU A 331 -12.80 -2.43 -18.93
C GLU A 331 -11.58 -1.95 -19.73
N GLU A 332 -11.65 -0.75 -20.30
CA GLU A 332 -10.58 -0.20 -21.14
C GLU A 332 -9.28 -0.03 -20.35
N ALA A 333 -9.39 0.41 -19.09
CA ALA A 333 -8.23 0.53 -18.22
C ALA A 333 -7.57 -0.83 -17.88
N ASN A 334 -8.36 -1.90 -17.69
CA ASN A 334 -7.82 -3.25 -17.52
C ASN A 334 -7.17 -3.75 -18.83
N ARG A 335 -7.82 -3.52 -19.96
CA ARG A 335 -7.35 -3.94 -21.31
C ARG A 335 -5.97 -3.35 -21.61
N GLN A 336 -5.82 -2.03 -21.48
CA GLN A 336 -4.55 -1.34 -21.70
C GLN A 336 -3.44 -1.83 -20.75
N LEU A 337 -3.75 -2.04 -19.47
CA LEU A 337 -2.76 -2.54 -18.51
C LEU A 337 -2.33 -3.99 -18.81
N ILE A 338 -3.28 -4.86 -19.17
CA ILE A 338 -3.01 -6.25 -19.61
C ILE A 338 -2.13 -6.26 -20.85
N ASP A 339 -2.45 -5.46 -21.87
CA ASP A 339 -1.68 -5.39 -23.12
C ASP A 339 -0.25 -4.90 -22.88
N ARG A 340 -0.05 -3.88 -22.03
CA ARG A 340 1.30 -3.44 -21.64
C ARG A 340 2.06 -4.48 -20.83
N LEU A 341 1.39 -5.19 -19.91
CA LEU A 341 2.02 -6.29 -19.18
C LEU A 341 2.45 -7.41 -20.14
N ALA A 342 1.60 -7.82 -21.09
CA ALA A 342 1.95 -8.83 -22.10
C ALA A 342 3.18 -8.43 -22.95
N GLN A 343 3.33 -7.15 -23.29
CA GLN A 343 4.52 -6.64 -24.00
C GLN A 343 5.80 -6.74 -23.17
N HIS A 344 5.71 -6.63 -21.85
CA HIS A 344 6.87 -6.69 -20.93
C HIS A 344 7.14 -8.10 -20.38
N PHE A 345 6.20 -9.03 -20.56
CA PHE A 345 6.26 -10.44 -20.15
C PHE A 345 5.85 -11.38 -21.31
N PRO A 346 6.63 -11.45 -22.42
CA PRO A 346 6.29 -12.17 -23.64
C PRO A 346 6.51 -13.70 -23.62
#